data_AF-A0A8B7A852-F1
#
_entry.id   AF-A0A8B7A852-F1
#
_cell.length_a   1.000
_cell.length_b   1.000
_cell.length_c   1.000
_cell.angle_alpha   90.00
_cell.angle_beta   90.00
_cell.angle_gamma   90.00
#
_symmetry.space_group_name_H-M   'P 1'
#
loop_
_entity.id
_entity.type
_entity.pdbx_description
1 polymer ?
#
loop_
_entity_poly.entity_id
_entity_poly.type
_entity_poly.pdbx_seq_one_letter_code
_entity_poly.pdbx_strand_id
1 'polypeptide(L)'
;MEQLGPDAASGDAMDSFLEKFQSQPYSGGFREDQWEEEFEKIPLFMKTAPLEIDPKENPDLACLQSIIFDDERSPEEQAKTYKDEGNDYFKEKDYKKAVISYTEGLKKKCADPDLNVVLYTNRAAAQYYLGNFRSALNDVMAARKLKPCHLKAIVRGALCHLELKNFAEAVSWCDEGLQIDAKEKKLLDTRTKADKLKRTEQRDTRKAKLKEKKEQNQNKTLIQAIKVYFEDEERAELYRVPPESTLLQMLQHPRYFVKALTPAFLVCVRSSPFCKNYLRGRKVHRVK
;
A
#
# COMPACT_ATOMS: atom_id res chain seq x y z
N MET A 1 -21.26 46.73 3.23
CA MET A 1 -22.29 46.83 2.18
C MET A 1 -21.98 45.73 1.19
N GLU A 2 -22.79 44.72 0.94
CA GLU A 2 -24.25 44.54 1.11
C GLU A 2 -24.48 43.22 1.87
N GLN A 3 -25.01 43.27 3.10
CA GLN A 3 -26.43 43.08 3.40
C GLN A 3 -27.07 41.87 2.72
N LEU A 4 -26.97 40.74 3.41
CA LEU A 4 -27.95 39.66 3.36
C LEU A 4 -29.26 40.21 3.95
N GLY A 5 -30.29 40.28 3.13
CA GLY A 5 -31.65 40.69 3.48
C GLY A 5 -32.66 39.97 2.59
N PRO A 6 -33.89 39.78 3.07
CA PRO A 6 -34.62 38.52 3.01
C PRO A 6 -35.62 38.48 1.87
N ASP A 7 -35.80 37.32 1.24
CA ASP A 7 -37.10 36.85 0.69
C ASP A 7 -36.91 35.46 0.07
N ALA A 8 -36.61 34.48 0.93
CA ALA A 8 -36.66 33.05 0.59
C ALA A 8 -38.09 32.49 0.79
N ALA A 9 -39.11 33.27 0.45
CA ALA A 9 -40.51 32.87 0.58
C ALA A 9 -41.43 33.53 -0.46
N SER A 10 -40.92 33.81 -1.66
CA SER A 10 -41.79 34.06 -2.81
C SER A 10 -42.14 32.71 -3.44
N GLY A 11 -43.43 32.41 -3.53
CA GLY A 11 -43.93 31.25 -4.30
C GLY A 11 -43.33 31.23 -5.71
N ASP A 12 -43.10 32.40 -6.32
CA ASP A 12 -42.52 32.54 -7.65
C ASP A 12 -41.09 32.02 -7.76
N ALA A 13 -40.28 32.07 -6.69
CA ALA A 13 -38.90 31.58 -6.74
C ALA A 13 -38.83 30.04 -6.71
N MET A 14 -39.75 29.43 -5.97
CA MET A 14 -39.91 27.97 -5.93
C MET A 14 -40.57 27.47 -7.21
N ASP A 15 -41.56 28.20 -7.72
CA ASP A 15 -42.25 27.90 -8.99
C ASP A 15 -41.31 28.03 -10.19
N SER A 16 -40.44 29.05 -10.22
CA SER A 16 -39.44 29.22 -11.28
C SER A 16 -38.30 28.19 -11.19
N PHE A 17 -38.03 27.64 -10.00
CA PHE A 17 -37.12 26.51 -9.82
C PHE A 17 -37.77 25.18 -10.26
N LEU A 18 -39.06 24.98 -9.96
CA LEU A 18 -39.84 23.83 -10.40
C LEU A 18 -40.11 23.85 -11.92
N GLU A 19 -40.20 25.02 -12.55
CA GLU A 19 -40.27 25.20 -14.02
C GLU A 19 -39.08 24.58 -14.75
N LYS A 20 -37.89 24.59 -14.13
CA LYS A 20 -36.69 23.95 -14.69
C LYS A 20 -36.76 22.42 -14.66
N PHE A 21 -37.65 21.86 -13.86
CA PHE A 21 -37.93 20.42 -13.75
C PHE A 21 -39.30 20.04 -14.32
N GLN A 22 -40.02 20.96 -14.96
CA GLN A 22 -41.19 20.60 -15.75
C GLN A 22 -40.72 19.64 -16.82
N SER A 23 -41.09 18.37 -16.67
CA SER A 23 -40.83 17.36 -17.69
C SER A 23 -41.44 17.89 -18.97
N GLN A 24 -40.63 18.11 -20.00
CA GLN A 24 -41.17 18.25 -21.33
C GLN A 24 -42.10 17.06 -21.55
N PRO A 25 -43.34 17.27 -22.04
CA PRO A 25 -44.19 16.13 -22.39
C PRO A 25 -43.35 15.24 -23.29
N TYR A 26 -43.28 13.95 -22.92
CA TYR A 26 -42.46 12.96 -23.61
C TYR A 26 -42.74 13.07 -25.12
N SER A 27 -41.83 13.70 -25.84
CA SER A 27 -41.97 14.05 -27.25
C SER A 27 -40.87 13.30 -27.98
N GLY A 28 -41.29 12.27 -28.71
CA GLY A 28 -40.41 11.18 -29.16
C GLY A 28 -40.92 9.78 -28.76
N GLY A 29 -42.13 9.69 -28.20
CA GLY A 29 -42.80 8.40 -28.07
C GLY A 29 -43.17 7.81 -29.41
N PHE A 30 -43.19 6.48 -29.46
CA PHE A 30 -43.60 5.73 -30.63
C PHE A 30 -44.95 6.22 -31.12
N ARG A 31 -45.06 6.46 -32.42
CA ARG A 31 -46.34 6.86 -32.99
C ARG A 31 -47.30 5.67 -32.97
N GLU A 32 -48.52 5.83 -32.45
CA GLU A 32 -49.51 4.75 -32.32
C GLU A 32 -49.84 4.05 -33.65
N ASP A 33 -49.62 4.69 -34.79
CA ASP A 33 -49.85 4.15 -36.12
C ASP A 33 -48.63 3.43 -36.73
N GLN A 34 -47.42 3.69 -36.23
CA GLN A 34 -46.15 3.11 -36.77
C GLN A 34 -45.27 2.47 -35.68
N TRP A 35 -45.80 2.29 -34.47
CA TRP A 35 -45.01 1.79 -33.34
C TRP A 35 -44.43 0.40 -33.59
N GLU A 36 -45.13 -0.48 -34.30
CA GLU A 36 -44.62 -1.81 -34.64
C GLU A 36 -43.36 -1.74 -35.52
N GLU A 37 -43.35 -0.85 -36.52
CA GLU A 37 -42.20 -0.66 -37.42
C GLU A 37 -41.00 -0.04 -36.70
N GLU A 38 -41.27 0.88 -35.76
CA GLU A 38 -40.23 1.49 -34.94
C GLU A 38 -39.66 0.52 -33.90
N PHE A 39 -40.51 -0.36 -33.33
CA PHE A 39 -40.06 -1.45 -32.45
C PHE A 39 -39.25 -2.50 -33.19
N GLU A 40 -39.62 -2.84 -34.43
CA GLU A 40 -38.87 -3.82 -35.23
C GLU A 40 -37.45 -3.36 -35.58
N LYS A 41 -37.17 -2.05 -35.55
CA LYS A 41 -35.82 -1.49 -35.71
C LYS A 41 -34.97 -1.57 -34.43
N ILE A 42 -35.60 -1.76 -33.27
CA ILE A 42 -34.89 -1.86 -32.00
C ILE A 42 -34.44 -3.31 -31.83
N PRO A 43 -33.13 -3.57 -31.67
CA PRO A 43 -32.60 -4.93 -31.59
C PRO A 43 -33.27 -5.82 -30.52
N LEU A 44 -33.74 -5.22 -29.43
CA LEU A 44 -34.39 -5.94 -28.33
C LEU A 44 -35.79 -6.45 -28.69
N PHE A 45 -36.48 -5.81 -29.63
CA PHE A 45 -37.88 -6.09 -29.97
C PHE A 45 -38.08 -6.55 -31.43
N MET A 46 -36.99 -6.66 -32.18
CA MET A 46 -36.98 -7.17 -33.55
C MET A 46 -37.46 -8.63 -33.60
N LYS A 47 -38.44 -8.92 -34.45
CA LYS A 47 -38.99 -10.28 -34.62
C LYS A 47 -38.07 -11.20 -35.42
N THR A 48 -37.26 -10.65 -36.33
CA THR A 48 -36.35 -11.40 -37.20
C THR A 48 -35.07 -10.62 -37.42
N ALA A 49 -33.90 -11.18 -37.08
CA ALA A 49 -32.61 -10.54 -37.32
C ALA A 49 -32.27 -10.53 -38.84
N PRO A 50 -31.67 -9.45 -39.38
CA PRO A 50 -31.16 -9.41 -40.74
C PRO A 50 -29.99 -10.41 -40.90
N LEU A 51 -29.86 -11.01 -42.09
CA LEU A 51 -28.79 -11.97 -42.38
C LEU A 51 -27.41 -11.31 -42.48
N GLU A 52 -27.34 -10.06 -42.95
CA GLU A 52 -26.14 -9.22 -42.96
C GLU A 52 -26.46 -7.89 -42.28
N ILE A 53 -25.60 -7.49 -41.33
CA ILE A 53 -25.77 -6.27 -40.55
C ILE A 53 -24.77 -5.24 -41.08
N ASP A 54 -25.26 -4.20 -41.77
CA ASP A 54 -24.44 -3.06 -42.15
C ASP A 54 -24.25 -2.11 -40.94
N PRO A 55 -23.01 -1.88 -40.47
CA PRO A 55 -22.74 -0.98 -39.34
C PRO A 55 -23.18 0.47 -39.56
N LYS A 56 -23.37 0.91 -40.81
CA LYS A 56 -23.83 2.27 -41.11
C LYS A 56 -25.34 2.43 -40.98
N GLU A 57 -26.09 1.39 -41.33
CA GLU A 57 -27.56 1.40 -41.31
C GLU A 57 -28.10 0.98 -39.94
N ASN A 58 -27.45 0.03 -39.26
CA ASN A 58 -27.90 -0.51 -37.98
C ASN A 58 -26.75 -0.58 -36.95
N PRO A 59 -26.29 0.57 -36.41
CA PRO A 59 -25.15 0.63 -35.51
C PRO A 59 -25.37 -0.14 -34.20
N ASP A 60 -26.58 -0.11 -33.65
CA ASP A 60 -26.92 -0.80 -32.40
C ASP A 60 -26.89 -2.32 -32.55
N LEU A 61 -27.38 -2.82 -33.69
CA LEU A 61 -27.37 -4.24 -34.00
C LEU A 61 -25.95 -4.74 -34.29
N ALA A 62 -25.13 -3.92 -34.97
CA ALA A 62 -23.71 -4.22 -35.19
C ALA A 62 -22.93 -4.23 -33.86
N CYS A 63 -23.25 -3.33 -32.93
CA CYS A 63 -22.69 -3.31 -31.59
C CYS A 63 -23.05 -4.59 -30.82
N LEU A 64 -24.33 -4.96 -30.78
CA LEU A 64 -24.79 -6.20 -30.13
C LEU A 64 -24.19 -7.44 -30.77
N GLN A 65 -24.10 -7.47 -32.10
CA GLN A 65 -23.39 -8.53 -32.83
C GLN A 65 -21.94 -8.61 -32.35
N SER A 66 -21.22 -7.50 -32.30
CA SER A 66 -19.82 -7.49 -31.84
C SER A 66 -19.65 -8.01 -30.40
N ILE A 67 -20.64 -7.77 -29.52
CA ILE A 67 -20.68 -8.25 -28.14
C ILE A 67 -20.99 -9.76 -28.10
N ILE A 68 -21.96 -10.23 -28.88
CA ILE A 68 -22.37 -11.64 -28.93
C ILE A 68 -21.23 -12.51 -29.49
N PHE A 69 -20.56 -12.04 -30.53
CA PHE A 69 -19.45 -12.75 -31.16
C PHE A 69 -18.10 -12.53 -30.46
N ASP A 70 -18.04 -11.74 -29.37
CA ASP A 70 -16.80 -11.51 -28.62
C ASP A 70 -16.31 -12.80 -27.94
N ASP A 71 -17.23 -13.67 -27.50
CA ASP A 71 -16.94 -14.99 -26.94
C ASP A 71 -16.50 -16.02 -28.01
N GLU A 72 -16.80 -15.78 -29.29
CA GLU A 72 -16.34 -16.61 -30.42
C GLU A 72 -14.95 -16.21 -30.92
N ARG A 73 -14.43 -15.04 -30.52
CA ARG A 73 -13.07 -14.60 -30.88
C ARG A 73 -12.02 -15.46 -30.18
N SER A 74 -10.84 -15.57 -30.80
CA SER A 74 -9.72 -16.30 -30.20
C SER A 74 -9.34 -15.67 -28.85
N PRO A 75 -8.91 -16.45 -27.84
CA PRO A 75 -8.46 -15.91 -26.55
C PRO A 75 -7.38 -14.83 -26.68
N GLU A 76 -6.54 -14.91 -27.72
CA GLU A 76 -5.52 -13.92 -28.08
C GLU A 76 -6.12 -12.58 -28.52
N GLU A 77 -7.21 -12.61 -29.29
CA GLU A 77 -7.88 -11.40 -29.77
C GLU A 77 -8.62 -10.71 -28.62
N GLN A 78 -9.33 -11.48 -27.79
CA GLN A 78 -9.95 -10.96 -26.57
C GLN A 78 -8.89 -10.33 -25.65
N ALA A 79 -7.75 -10.99 -25.44
CA ALA A 79 -6.66 -10.45 -24.63
C ALA A 79 -6.05 -9.17 -25.24
N LYS A 80 -6.01 -9.04 -26.57
CA LYS A 80 -5.58 -7.80 -27.25
C LYS A 80 -6.58 -6.66 -27.03
N THR A 81 -7.88 -6.92 -27.14
CA THR A 81 -8.93 -5.92 -26.87
C THR A 81 -8.78 -5.35 -25.46
N TYR A 82 -8.69 -6.22 -24.44
CA TYR A 82 -8.48 -5.78 -23.06
C TYR A 82 -7.16 -5.04 -22.83
N LYS A 83 -6.11 -5.41 -23.57
CA LYS A 83 -4.82 -4.69 -23.54
C LYS A 83 -4.99 -3.27 -24.09
N ASP A 84 -5.76 -3.08 -25.15
CA ASP A 84 -6.01 -1.78 -25.75
C ASP A 84 -6.95 -0.91 -24.89
N GLU A 85 -8.03 -1.47 -24.35
CA GLU A 85 -8.88 -0.80 -23.36
C GLU A 85 -8.09 -0.36 -22.12
N GLY A 86 -7.25 -1.25 -21.59
CA GLY A 86 -6.38 -0.94 -20.46
C GLY A 86 -5.38 0.18 -20.79
N ASN A 87 -4.90 0.28 -22.03
CA ASN A 87 -4.02 1.36 -22.48
C ASN A 87 -4.78 2.68 -22.54
N ASP A 88 -6.04 2.68 -22.94
CA ASP A 88 -6.85 3.90 -23.01
C ASP A 88 -7.17 4.43 -21.61
N TYR A 89 -7.60 3.57 -20.68
CA TYR A 89 -7.74 3.95 -19.27
C TYR A 89 -6.43 4.44 -18.66
N PHE A 90 -5.30 3.86 -19.07
CA PHE A 90 -3.99 4.30 -18.61
C PHE A 90 -3.64 5.71 -19.11
N LYS A 91 -3.99 6.06 -20.37
CA LYS A 91 -3.83 7.42 -20.92
C LYS A 91 -4.73 8.42 -20.19
N GLU A 92 -5.95 8.00 -19.83
CA GLU A 92 -6.90 8.78 -19.02
C GLU A 92 -6.48 8.92 -17.55
N LYS A 93 -5.41 8.24 -17.13
CA LYS A 93 -4.92 8.15 -15.74
C LYS A 93 -5.90 7.45 -14.79
N ASP A 94 -6.92 6.76 -15.31
CA ASP A 94 -7.75 5.84 -14.52
C ASP A 94 -7.02 4.50 -14.34
N TYR A 95 -6.01 4.51 -13.48
CA TYR A 95 -5.18 3.33 -13.26
C TYR A 95 -5.95 2.16 -12.63
N LYS A 96 -7.07 2.42 -11.94
CA LYS A 96 -7.88 1.36 -11.32
C LYS A 96 -8.58 0.55 -12.42
N LYS A 97 -9.24 1.22 -13.36
CA LYS A 97 -9.86 0.54 -14.51
C LYS A 97 -8.83 -0.14 -15.39
N ALA A 98 -7.69 0.52 -15.64
CA ALA A 98 -6.60 -0.08 -16.40
C ALA A 98 -6.14 -1.43 -15.80
N VAL A 99 -5.96 -1.51 -14.46
CA VAL A 99 -5.62 -2.76 -13.78
C VAL A 99 -6.67 -3.84 -14.00
N ILE A 100 -7.96 -3.49 -13.95
CA ILE A 100 -9.06 -4.42 -14.16
C ILE A 100 -9.01 -4.96 -15.59
N SER A 101 -8.96 -4.10 -16.61
CA SER A 101 -8.88 -4.52 -18.02
C SER A 101 -7.69 -5.43 -18.27
N TYR A 102 -6.47 -5.07 -17.82
CA TYR A 102 -5.32 -5.96 -17.99
C TYR A 102 -5.47 -7.29 -17.25
N THR A 103 -6.19 -7.32 -16.14
CA THR A 103 -6.44 -8.56 -15.38
C THR A 103 -7.43 -9.45 -16.12
N GLU A 104 -8.48 -8.89 -16.74
CA GLU A 104 -9.39 -9.63 -17.61
C GLU A 104 -8.65 -10.18 -18.83
N GLY A 105 -7.77 -9.39 -19.46
CA GLY A 105 -6.91 -9.86 -20.55
C GLY A 105 -6.03 -11.05 -20.16
N LEU A 106 -5.43 -11.02 -18.96
CA LEU A 106 -4.63 -12.15 -18.44
C LEU A 106 -5.48 -13.38 -18.09
N LYS A 107 -6.74 -13.21 -17.70
CA LYS A 107 -7.66 -14.33 -17.41
C LYS A 107 -8.05 -15.12 -18.65
N LYS A 108 -8.00 -14.51 -19.84
CA LYS A 108 -8.26 -15.22 -21.12
C LYS A 108 -7.20 -16.27 -21.45
N LYS A 109 -6.06 -16.31 -20.73
CA LYS A 109 -5.01 -17.33 -20.85
C LYS A 109 -4.54 -17.54 -22.29
N CYS A 110 -4.25 -16.43 -22.99
CA CYS A 110 -3.69 -16.50 -24.34
C CYS A 110 -2.39 -17.31 -24.36
N ALA A 111 -2.17 -18.07 -25.44
CA ALA A 111 -0.96 -18.89 -25.59
C ALA A 111 0.28 -18.06 -25.96
N ASP A 112 0.09 -16.80 -26.40
CA ASP A 112 1.15 -15.89 -26.80
C ASP A 112 1.94 -15.36 -25.57
N PRO A 113 3.22 -15.74 -25.38
CA PRO A 113 4.02 -15.28 -24.27
C PRO A 113 4.35 -13.78 -24.37
N ASP A 114 4.47 -13.21 -25.58
CA ASP A 114 4.81 -11.80 -25.76
C ASP A 114 3.64 -10.90 -25.36
N LEU A 115 2.41 -11.29 -25.72
CA LEU A 115 1.21 -10.58 -25.27
C LEU A 115 1.05 -10.62 -23.75
N ASN A 116 1.26 -11.78 -23.14
CA ASN A 116 1.22 -11.94 -21.68
C ASN A 116 2.29 -11.07 -20.98
N VAL A 117 3.52 -11.01 -21.50
CA VAL A 117 4.59 -10.15 -20.97
C VAL A 117 4.18 -8.67 -21.02
N VAL A 118 3.56 -8.22 -22.11
CA VAL A 118 3.07 -6.85 -22.24
C VAL A 118 1.95 -6.56 -21.24
N LEU A 119 0.98 -7.46 -21.11
CA LEU A 119 -0.12 -7.33 -20.15
C LEU A 119 0.39 -7.24 -18.70
N TYR A 120 1.30 -8.12 -18.29
CA TYR A 120 1.93 -8.05 -16.97
C TYR A 120 2.69 -6.74 -16.77
N THR A 121 3.47 -6.30 -17.76
CA THR A 121 4.27 -5.07 -17.67
C THR A 121 3.39 -3.81 -17.60
N ASN A 122 2.29 -3.78 -18.34
CA ASN A 122 1.33 -2.67 -18.34
C ASN A 122 0.51 -2.64 -17.04
N ARG A 123 0.07 -3.82 -16.54
CA ARG A 123 -0.56 -3.92 -15.23
C ARG A 123 0.37 -3.49 -14.11
N ALA A 124 1.64 -3.89 -14.15
CA ALA A 124 2.65 -3.43 -13.21
C ALA A 124 2.82 -1.91 -13.24
N ALA A 125 2.79 -1.30 -14.42
CA ALA A 125 2.84 0.14 -14.56
C ALA A 125 1.64 0.81 -13.88
N ALA A 126 0.42 0.33 -14.13
CA ALA A 126 -0.79 0.87 -13.51
C ALA A 126 -0.77 0.70 -11.98
N GLN A 127 -0.36 -0.47 -11.48
CA GLN A 127 -0.18 -0.73 -10.05
C GLN A 127 0.87 0.18 -9.41
N TYR A 128 1.96 0.48 -10.12
CA TYR A 128 2.99 1.41 -9.65
C TYR A 128 2.42 2.82 -9.44
N TYR A 129 1.62 3.34 -10.37
CA TYR A 129 0.98 4.66 -10.20
C TYR A 129 -0.10 4.68 -9.12
N LEU A 130 -0.69 3.54 -8.79
CA LEU A 130 -1.59 3.39 -7.63
C LEU A 130 -0.83 3.29 -6.28
N GLY A 131 0.50 3.20 -6.28
CA GLY A 131 1.32 2.99 -5.07
C GLY A 131 1.38 1.53 -4.59
N ASN A 132 0.84 0.60 -5.36
CA ASN A 132 0.83 -0.84 -5.03
C ASN A 132 2.13 -1.52 -5.47
N PHE A 133 3.26 -1.09 -4.90
CA PHE A 133 4.59 -1.49 -5.36
C PHE A 133 4.85 -3.00 -5.27
N ARG A 134 4.31 -3.68 -4.26
CA ARG A 134 4.44 -5.15 -4.10
C ARG A 134 3.69 -5.93 -5.19
N SER A 135 2.46 -5.50 -5.50
CA SER A 135 1.67 -6.09 -6.58
C SER A 135 2.33 -5.86 -7.94
N ALA A 136 2.83 -4.64 -8.18
CA ALA A 136 3.60 -4.32 -9.38
C ALA A 136 4.85 -5.19 -9.50
N LEU A 137 5.54 -5.47 -8.39
CA LEU A 137 6.73 -6.32 -8.38
C LEU A 137 6.40 -7.78 -8.72
N ASN A 138 5.29 -8.31 -8.21
CA ASN A 138 4.81 -9.65 -8.58
C ASN A 138 4.52 -9.75 -10.09
N ASP A 139 3.89 -8.72 -10.66
CA ASP A 139 3.62 -8.65 -12.10
C ASP A 139 4.91 -8.59 -12.92
N VAL A 140 5.87 -7.77 -12.50
CA VAL A 140 7.20 -7.69 -13.15
C VAL A 140 7.94 -9.02 -13.06
N MET A 141 7.89 -9.72 -11.91
CA MET A 141 8.49 -11.05 -11.77
C MET A 141 7.82 -12.08 -12.69
N ALA A 142 6.50 -12.03 -12.86
CA ALA A 142 5.78 -12.88 -13.81
C ALA A 142 6.21 -12.59 -15.26
N ALA A 143 6.29 -11.30 -15.64
CA ALA A 143 6.81 -10.89 -16.95
C ALA A 143 8.27 -11.36 -17.18
N ARG A 144 9.13 -11.25 -16.16
CA ARG A 144 10.53 -11.69 -16.21
C ARG A 144 10.67 -13.21 -16.37
N LYS A 145 9.78 -14.00 -15.77
CA LYS A 145 9.76 -15.47 -15.95
C LYS A 145 9.47 -15.86 -17.40
N LEU A 146 8.58 -15.11 -18.07
CA LEU A 146 8.23 -15.34 -19.46
C LEU A 146 9.32 -14.83 -20.41
N LYS A 147 9.79 -13.60 -20.19
CA LYS A 147 10.81 -12.95 -21.02
C LYS A 147 11.84 -12.22 -20.15
N PRO A 148 12.96 -12.87 -19.80
CA PRO A 148 13.98 -12.30 -18.92
C PRO A 148 14.63 -11.02 -19.48
N CYS A 149 14.70 -10.88 -20.80
CA CYS A 149 15.32 -9.73 -21.47
C CYS A 149 14.35 -8.55 -21.69
N HIS A 150 13.14 -8.56 -21.11
CA HIS A 150 12.17 -7.50 -21.33
C HIS A 150 12.54 -6.23 -20.54
N LEU A 151 13.19 -5.27 -21.22
CA LEU A 151 13.74 -4.06 -20.59
C LEU A 151 12.70 -3.23 -19.82
N LYS A 152 11.48 -3.06 -20.35
CA LYS A 152 10.43 -2.28 -19.66
C LYS A 152 10.02 -2.90 -18.32
N ALA A 153 9.96 -4.24 -18.23
CA ALA A 153 9.72 -4.93 -16.96
C ALA A 153 10.87 -4.70 -15.99
N ILE A 154 12.13 -4.81 -16.44
CA ILE A 154 13.31 -4.58 -15.60
C ILE A 154 13.33 -3.16 -15.04
N VAL A 155 13.08 -2.14 -15.88
CA VAL A 155 12.96 -0.74 -15.47
C VAL A 155 11.88 -0.58 -14.39
N ARG A 156 10.71 -1.19 -14.57
CA ARG A 156 9.62 -1.13 -13.59
C ARG A 156 10.01 -1.85 -12.28
N GLY A 157 10.67 -2.99 -12.35
CA GLY A 157 11.15 -3.73 -11.18
C GLY A 157 12.15 -2.93 -10.34
N ALA A 158 13.12 -2.30 -11.01
CA ALA A 158 14.09 -1.42 -10.36
C ALA A 158 13.41 -0.24 -9.63
N LEU A 159 12.43 0.40 -10.28
CA LEU A 159 11.63 1.46 -9.67
C LEU A 159 10.80 0.95 -8.47
N CYS A 160 10.18 -0.22 -8.57
CA CYS A 160 9.42 -0.81 -7.46
C CYS A 160 10.32 -1.12 -6.26
N HIS A 161 11.50 -1.68 -6.48
CA HIS A 161 12.47 -1.92 -5.42
C HIS A 161 12.96 -0.63 -4.76
N LEU A 162 13.15 0.44 -5.54
CA LEU A 162 13.52 1.75 -5.03
C LEU A 162 12.44 2.32 -4.09
N GLU A 163 11.17 2.26 -4.48
CA GLU A 163 10.05 2.74 -3.66
C GLU A 163 9.82 1.87 -2.41
N LEU A 164 10.10 0.57 -2.49
CA LEU A 164 10.08 -0.35 -1.36
C LEU A 164 11.29 -0.21 -0.41
N LYS A 165 12.23 0.70 -0.70
CA LYS A 165 13.50 0.89 0.03
C LYS A 165 14.41 -0.34 0.03
N ASN A 166 14.21 -1.25 -0.92
CA ASN A 166 15.07 -2.40 -1.15
C ASN A 166 16.22 -1.96 -2.08
N PHE A 167 17.13 -1.13 -1.55
CA PHE A 167 18.12 -0.43 -2.37
C PHE A 167 19.17 -1.38 -2.97
N ALA A 168 19.48 -2.50 -2.31
CA ALA A 168 20.44 -3.46 -2.82
C ALA A 168 19.90 -4.17 -4.08
N GLU A 169 18.64 -4.59 -4.01
CA GLU A 169 17.92 -5.22 -5.11
C GLU A 169 17.68 -4.22 -6.24
N ALA A 170 17.31 -2.96 -5.93
CA ALA A 170 17.16 -1.92 -6.94
C ALA A 170 18.43 -1.73 -7.80
N VAL A 171 19.61 -1.74 -7.16
CA VAL A 171 20.90 -1.66 -7.87
C VAL A 171 21.12 -2.89 -8.74
N SER A 172 20.88 -4.10 -8.21
CA SER A 172 21.03 -5.35 -8.96
C SER A 172 20.16 -5.37 -10.22
N TRP A 173 18.89 -4.94 -10.10
CA TRP A 173 17.98 -4.84 -11.25
C TRP A 173 18.43 -3.80 -12.26
N CYS A 174 18.99 -2.68 -11.81
CA CYS A 174 19.55 -1.69 -12.72
C CYS A 174 20.78 -2.23 -13.46
N ASP A 175 21.69 -2.92 -12.76
CA ASP A 175 22.89 -3.50 -13.35
C ASP A 175 22.52 -4.56 -14.42
N GLU A 176 21.56 -5.44 -14.13
CA GLU A 176 21.02 -6.41 -15.10
C GLU A 176 20.41 -5.72 -16.33
N GLY A 177 19.60 -4.67 -16.13
CA GLY A 177 19.00 -3.94 -17.25
C GLY A 177 20.01 -3.17 -18.09
N LEU A 178 21.06 -2.63 -17.46
CA LEU A 178 22.15 -1.93 -18.15
C LEU A 178 23.07 -2.88 -18.93
N GLN A 179 23.10 -4.18 -18.59
CA GLN A 179 23.74 -5.20 -19.43
C GLN A 179 22.99 -5.42 -20.75
N ILE A 180 21.66 -5.20 -20.76
CA ILE A 180 20.84 -5.32 -21.97
C ILE A 180 20.88 -4.02 -22.77
N ASP A 181 20.66 -2.88 -22.12
CA ASP A 181 20.78 -1.55 -22.72
C ASP A 181 21.55 -0.60 -21.79
N ALA A 182 22.82 -0.41 -22.11
CA ALA A 182 23.72 0.46 -21.36
C ALA A 182 23.35 1.95 -21.40
N LYS A 183 22.48 2.37 -22.34
CA LYS A 183 22.08 3.77 -22.54
C LYS A 183 20.70 4.09 -21.96
N GLU A 184 20.02 3.13 -21.33
CA GLU A 184 18.71 3.36 -20.74
C GLU A 184 18.79 4.35 -19.56
N LYS A 185 18.41 5.60 -19.83
CA LYS A 185 18.54 6.73 -18.89
C LYS A 185 17.82 6.46 -17.57
N LYS A 186 16.63 5.85 -17.60
CA LYS A 186 15.86 5.59 -16.36
C LYS A 186 16.58 4.65 -15.42
N LEU A 187 17.29 3.64 -15.95
CA LEU A 187 18.08 2.72 -15.13
C LEU A 187 19.28 3.43 -14.52
N LEU A 188 19.99 4.25 -15.30
CA LEU A 188 21.13 5.01 -14.79
C LEU A 188 20.72 5.97 -13.66
N ASP A 189 19.63 6.72 -13.84
CA ASP A 189 19.08 7.63 -12.83
C ASP A 189 18.62 6.86 -11.58
N THR A 190 17.92 5.74 -11.77
CA THR A 190 17.44 4.89 -10.66
C THR A 190 18.60 4.29 -9.88
N ARG A 191 19.65 3.83 -10.57
CA ARG A 191 20.86 3.24 -9.98
C ARG A 191 21.61 4.24 -9.11
N THR A 192 21.86 5.44 -9.63
CA THR A 192 22.57 6.50 -8.87
C THR A 192 21.78 6.92 -7.63
N LYS A 193 20.45 7.02 -7.75
CA LYS A 193 19.55 7.29 -6.62
C LYS A 193 19.58 6.15 -5.60
N ALA A 194 19.48 4.90 -6.03
CA ALA A 194 19.52 3.72 -5.18
C ALA A 194 20.86 3.61 -4.43
N ASP A 195 22.00 3.80 -5.11
CA ASP A 195 23.33 3.78 -4.50
C ASP A 195 23.49 4.87 -3.42
N LYS A 196 23.00 6.08 -3.68
CA LYS A 196 23.05 7.19 -2.71
C LYS A 196 22.21 6.87 -1.46
N LEU A 197 21.01 6.32 -1.64
CA LEU A 197 20.12 5.95 -0.54
C LEU A 197 20.69 4.78 0.26
N LYS A 198 21.22 3.75 -0.41
CA LYS A 198 21.92 2.61 0.22
C LYS A 198 23.07 3.06 1.12
N ARG A 199 23.93 3.97 0.65
CA ARG A 199 25.03 4.52 1.45
C ARG A 199 24.53 5.32 2.65
N THR A 200 23.44 6.05 2.49
CA THR A 200 22.81 6.83 3.57
C THR A 200 22.24 5.90 4.64
N GLU A 201 21.51 4.86 4.25
CA GLU A 201 20.97 3.85 5.15
C GLU A 201 22.09 3.11 5.91
N GLN A 202 23.15 2.69 5.23
CA GLN A 202 24.31 2.05 5.86
C GLN A 202 25.00 2.98 6.88
N ARG A 203 25.11 4.27 6.57
CA ARG A 203 25.65 5.26 7.51
C ARG A 203 24.76 5.43 8.73
N ASP A 204 23.46 5.54 8.52
CA ASP A 204 22.51 5.83 9.59
C ASP A 204 22.33 4.61 10.51
N THR A 205 22.30 3.39 9.94
CA THR A 205 22.33 2.13 10.70
C THR A 205 23.62 1.98 11.51
N ARG A 206 24.79 2.34 10.94
CA ARG A 206 26.07 2.33 11.69
C ARG A 206 26.04 3.32 12.86
N LYS A 207 25.51 4.54 12.65
CA LYS A 207 25.37 5.54 13.71
C LYS A 207 24.41 5.08 14.80
N ALA A 208 23.28 4.47 14.43
CA ALA A 208 22.30 3.93 15.36
C ALA A 208 22.93 2.83 16.24
N LYS A 209 23.63 1.85 15.64
CA LYS A 209 24.34 0.78 16.37
C LYS A 209 25.38 1.33 17.34
N LEU A 210 26.13 2.37 16.95
CA LEU A 210 27.11 3.00 17.81
C LEU A 210 26.45 3.70 19.01
N LYS A 211 25.36 4.43 18.77
CA LYS A 211 24.58 5.11 19.82
C LYS A 211 24.00 4.08 20.80
N GLU A 212 23.36 3.04 20.28
CA GLU A 212 22.81 1.94 21.07
C GLU A 212 23.89 1.27 21.93
N LYS A 213 25.06 0.96 21.36
CA LYS A 213 26.19 0.39 22.13
C LYS A 213 26.70 1.33 23.22
N LYS A 214 26.71 2.64 22.98
CA LYS A 214 27.09 3.65 23.98
C LYS A 214 26.06 3.68 25.12
N GLU A 215 24.77 3.69 24.81
CA GLU A 215 23.68 3.65 25.78
C GLU A 215 23.70 2.35 26.59
N GLN A 216 23.92 1.21 25.95
CA GLN A 216 24.09 -0.08 26.62
C GLN A 216 25.28 -0.08 27.60
N ASN A 217 26.43 0.46 27.18
CA ASN A 217 27.61 0.57 28.05
C ASN A 217 27.37 1.53 29.22
N GLN A 218 26.69 2.65 28.98
CA GLN A 218 26.31 3.60 30.03
C GLN A 218 25.33 2.97 31.02
N ASN A 219 24.28 2.29 30.54
CA ASN A 219 23.33 1.57 31.37
C ASN A 219 24.03 0.48 32.20
N LYS A 220 24.94 -0.29 31.59
CA LYS A 220 25.72 -1.31 32.31
C LYS A 220 26.57 -0.68 33.42
N THR A 221 27.22 0.45 33.14
CA THR A 221 28.00 1.19 34.15
C THR A 221 27.11 1.71 35.28
N LEU A 222 25.93 2.25 34.95
CA LEU A 222 24.96 2.76 35.91
C LEU A 222 24.47 1.64 36.84
N ILE A 223 24.08 0.49 36.27
CA ILE A 223 23.63 -0.70 37.00
C ILE A 223 24.72 -1.19 37.97
N GLN A 224 25.98 -1.22 37.54
CA GLN A 224 27.10 -1.61 38.40
C GLN A 224 27.40 -0.60 39.52
N ALA A 225 27.09 0.69 39.29
CA ALA A 225 27.33 1.77 40.22
C ALA A 225 26.26 1.86 41.33
N ILE A 226 25.06 1.31 41.12
CA ILE A 226 23.98 1.33 42.11
C ILE A 226 23.93 0.04 42.94
N LYS A 227 23.30 0.14 44.11
CA LYS A 227 22.86 -0.98 44.93
C LYS A 227 21.41 -0.75 45.30
N VAL A 228 20.59 -1.77 45.14
CA VAL A 228 19.16 -1.72 45.44
C VAL A 228 18.89 -2.54 46.70
N TYR A 229 18.03 -2.03 47.55
CA TYR A 229 17.63 -2.66 48.80
C TYR A 229 16.12 -2.55 49.00
N PHE A 230 15.55 -3.43 49.81
CA PHE A 230 14.29 -3.18 50.51
C PHE A 230 14.49 -3.40 52.01
N GLU A 231 13.61 -2.82 52.81
CA GLU A 231 13.65 -2.90 54.27
C GLU A 231 12.54 -3.84 54.76
N ASP A 232 12.89 -4.73 55.68
CA ASP A 232 11.96 -5.55 56.45
C ASP A 232 11.64 -4.80 57.74
N GLU A 233 10.43 -4.25 57.83
CA GLU A 233 9.99 -3.43 58.97
C GLU A 233 9.84 -4.21 60.27
N GLU A 234 9.49 -5.49 60.20
CA GLU A 234 9.33 -6.29 61.42
C GLU A 234 10.67 -6.50 62.12
N ARG A 235 11.75 -6.56 61.34
CA ARG A 235 13.10 -6.88 61.84
C ARG A 235 14.07 -5.70 61.81
N ALA A 236 13.69 -4.59 61.17
CA ALA A 236 14.57 -3.47 60.86
C ALA A 236 15.84 -3.90 60.09
N GLU A 237 15.73 -4.96 59.27
CA GLU A 237 16.83 -5.54 58.48
C GLU A 237 16.72 -5.11 57.01
N LEU A 238 17.85 -5.06 56.30
CA LEU A 238 17.91 -4.70 54.88
C LEU A 238 18.18 -5.93 54.02
N TYR A 239 17.50 -6.02 52.88
CA TYR A 239 17.71 -7.07 51.89
C TYR A 239 18.24 -6.46 50.59
N ARG A 240 19.43 -6.88 50.18
CA ARG A 240 20.05 -6.44 48.93
C ARG A 240 19.45 -7.19 47.76
N VAL A 241 18.92 -6.41 46.82
CA VAL A 241 18.29 -6.86 45.58
C VAL A 241 19.30 -6.76 44.43
N PRO A 242 19.48 -7.81 43.61
CA PRO A 242 20.15 -7.70 42.33
C PRO A 242 19.37 -6.74 41.40
N PRO A 243 20.01 -5.71 40.82
CA PRO A 243 19.32 -4.77 39.94
C PRO A 243 18.79 -5.42 38.65
N GLU A 244 19.22 -6.65 38.32
CA GLU A 244 18.72 -7.45 37.20
C GLU A 244 17.43 -8.24 37.53
N SER A 245 17.01 -8.27 38.80
CA SER A 245 15.79 -8.95 39.25
C SER A 245 14.52 -8.28 38.72
N THR A 246 13.50 -9.07 38.41
CA THR A 246 12.19 -8.50 38.05
C THR A 246 11.43 -8.05 39.29
N LEU A 247 10.55 -7.06 39.13
CA LEU A 247 9.70 -6.59 40.22
C LEU A 247 8.84 -7.74 40.79
N LEU A 248 8.31 -8.61 39.92
CA LEU A 248 7.50 -9.75 40.32
C LEU A 248 8.25 -10.70 41.27
N GLN A 249 9.51 -11.01 40.99
CA GLN A 249 10.35 -11.84 41.86
C GLN A 249 10.51 -11.23 43.25
N MET A 250 10.63 -9.90 43.33
CA MET A 250 10.78 -9.20 44.60
C MET A 250 9.49 -9.15 45.39
N LEU A 251 8.34 -8.95 44.73
CA LEU A 251 7.03 -8.98 45.36
C LEU A 251 6.65 -10.35 45.93
N GLN A 252 7.18 -11.43 45.35
CA GLN A 252 6.99 -12.79 45.84
C GLN A 252 7.89 -13.15 47.03
N HIS A 253 8.84 -12.29 47.39
CA HIS A 253 9.75 -12.56 48.50
C HIS A 253 8.97 -12.52 49.84
N PRO A 254 9.12 -13.54 50.72
CA PRO A 254 8.28 -13.68 51.93
C PRO A 254 8.47 -12.58 52.98
N ARG A 255 9.48 -11.73 52.80
CA ARG A 255 9.83 -10.59 53.67
C ARG A 255 9.63 -9.24 53.01
N TYR A 256 9.07 -9.21 51.80
CA TYR A 256 8.77 -7.96 51.11
C TYR A 256 7.29 -7.61 51.32
N PHE A 257 7.02 -6.41 51.80
CA PHE A 257 5.65 -5.92 52.02
C PHE A 257 5.39 -4.66 51.22
N VAL A 258 4.26 -4.63 50.49
CA VAL A 258 3.84 -3.46 49.70
C VAL A 258 3.08 -2.50 50.61
N LYS A 259 3.52 -1.24 50.67
CA LYS A 259 2.86 -0.19 51.47
C LYS A 259 1.91 0.61 50.61
N ALA A 260 0.66 0.78 51.05
CA ALA A 260 -0.30 1.63 50.36
C ALA A 260 -0.34 1.39 48.83
N LEU A 261 -0.35 0.11 48.43
CA LEU A 261 -0.32 -0.35 47.03
C LEU A 261 0.93 0.06 46.23
N THR A 262 1.99 0.57 46.89
CA THR A 262 3.21 1.05 46.27
C THR A 262 4.43 0.25 46.76
N PRO A 263 5.13 -0.50 45.89
CA PRO A 263 6.38 -1.15 46.25
C PRO A 263 7.49 -0.10 46.40
N ALA A 264 8.18 -0.13 47.54
CA ALA A 264 9.29 0.76 47.84
C ALA A 264 10.63 0.02 47.76
N PHE A 265 11.63 0.68 47.19
CA PHE A 265 13.01 0.22 47.18
C PHE A 265 13.94 1.40 47.49
N LEU A 266 15.04 1.10 48.18
CA LEU A 266 16.12 2.03 48.47
C LEU A 266 17.22 1.84 47.44
N VAL A 267 17.46 2.85 46.61
CA VAL A 267 18.54 2.86 45.64
C VAL A 267 19.68 3.73 46.15
N CYS A 268 20.87 3.16 46.27
CA CYS A 268 22.05 3.85 46.74
C CYS A 268 23.19 3.76 45.72
N VAL A 269 23.89 4.86 45.49
CA VAL A 269 25.14 4.85 44.71
C VAL A 269 26.24 4.22 45.56
N ARG A 270 26.89 3.17 45.05
CA ARG A 270 27.87 2.34 45.76
C ARG A 270 29.04 3.12 46.34
N SER A 271 29.51 4.15 45.64
CA SER A 271 30.63 5.01 46.06
C SER A 271 30.22 6.14 46.99
N SER A 272 28.92 6.43 47.12
CA SER A 272 28.43 7.57 47.90
C SER A 272 28.72 7.40 49.41
N PRO A 273 29.19 8.45 50.11
CA PRO A 273 29.33 8.45 51.57
C PRO A 273 28.02 8.10 52.28
N PHE A 274 26.88 8.52 51.73
CA PHE A 274 25.57 8.18 52.26
C PHE A 274 25.35 6.66 52.32
N CYS A 275 25.68 5.94 51.24
CA CYS A 275 25.53 4.48 51.20
C CYS A 275 26.38 3.81 52.28
N LYS A 276 27.61 4.28 52.50
CA LYS A 276 28.50 3.74 53.53
C LYS A 276 27.95 4.01 54.94
N ASN A 277 27.48 5.22 55.19
CA ASN A 277 26.98 5.63 56.50
C ASN A 277 25.63 4.98 56.81
N TYR A 278 24.72 4.91 55.85
CA TYR A 278 23.38 4.33 56.02
C TYR A 278 23.43 2.82 56.31
N LEU A 279 24.37 2.10 55.70
CA LEU A 279 24.56 0.67 55.94
C LEU A 279 25.35 0.38 57.23
N ARG A 280 25.98 1.38 57.85
CA ARG A 280 26.80 1.21 59.05
C ARG A 280 25.90 0.82 60.23
N GLY A 281 26.12 -0.37 60.79
CA GLY A 281 25.35 -0.87 61.93
C GLY A 281 24.04 -1.57 61.58
N ARG A 282 23.67 -1.68 60.29
CA ARG A 282 22.48 -2.44 59.85
C ARG A 282 22.87 -3.85 59.39
N LYS A 283 22.00 -4.84 59.66
CA LYS A 283 22.12 -6.19 59.12
C LYS A 283 21.60 -6.20 57.68
N VAL A 284 22.44 -6.69 56.76
CA VAL A 284 22.15 -6.72 55.32
C VAL A 284 22.20 -8.17 54.82
N HIS A 285 21.07 -8.67 54.34
CA HIS A 285 20.93 -9.99 53.72
C HIS A 285 21.02 -9.87 52.20
N ARG A 286 21.45 -10.92 51.50
CA ARG A 286 21.33 -10.99 50.03
C ARG A 286 20.12 -11.83 49.68
N VAL A 287 19.24 -11.28 48.85
CA VAL A 287 18.16 -12.05 48.23
C VAL A 287 18.81 -13.06 47.28
N LYS A 288 18.39 -14.33 47.38
CA LYS A 288 18.82 -15.40 46.47
C LYS A 288 17.98 -15.38 45.20
#